data_AF-E1KS96-F1
#
_entry.id   AF-E1KS96-F1
#
_cell.length_a   1.000
_cell.length_b   1.000
_cell.length_c   1.000
_cell.angle_alpha   90.00
_cell.angle_beta   90.00
_cell.angle_gamma   90.00
#
_symmetry.space_group_name_H-M   'P 1'
#
loop_
_entity.id
_entity.type
_entity.pdbx_description
1 polymer ?
#
loop_
_entity_poly.entity_id
_entity_poly.type
_entity_poly.pdbx_seq_one_letter_code
_entity_poly.pdbx_strand_id
1 'polypeptide(L)'
;MADSVKNKLQKSITKYKTSKARNDLKYMEGLFASAKADYEKARRKYAAYCDANQEAILESIRSEQENLENDMQLKYNIYTQLVQQLQMARAKLQEKVPAFTVVQSASVPIKHSNTPKIYILAVFLFIGWIICSTLLIIKYRKEILIIRS
;
A
#
# COMPACT_ATOMS: atom_id res chain seq x y z
N MET A 1 -21.18 30.46 -7.01
CA MET A 1 -19.89 30.87 -7.64
C MET A 1 -18.69 30.76 -6.70
N ALA A 2 -18.85 30.98 -5.39
CA ALA A 2 -17.78 30.80 -4.38
C ALA A 2 -17.21 29.37 -4.30
N ASP A 3 -18.03 28.33 -4.55
CA ASP A 3 -17.60 26.92 -4.45
C ASP A 3 -16.59 26.48 -5.53
N SER A 4 -16.63 27.10 -6.72
CA SER A 4 -15.70 26.78 -7.82
C SER A 4 -14.28 27.29 -7.55
N VAL A 5 -14.16 28.47 -6.93
CA VAL A 5 -12.87 29.08 -6.55
C VAL A 5 -12.26 28.33 -5.37
N LYS A 6 -13.08 27.98 -4.37
CA LYS A 6 -12.66 27.16 -3.22
C LYS A 6 -12.14 25.79 -3.68
N ASN A 7 -12.85 25.09 -4.57
CA ASN A 7 -12.42 23.79 -5.10
C ASN A 7 -11.13 23.87 -5.95
N LYS A 8 -10.95 24.90 -6.78
CA LYS A 8 -9.70 25.08 -7.56
C LYS A 8 -8.50 25.42 -6.67
N LEU A 9 -8.68 26.23 -5.63
CA LEU A 9 -7.64 26.50 -4.62
C LEU A 9 -7.30 25.24 -3.82
N GLN A 10 -8.30 24.47 -3.39
CA GLN A 10 -8.09 23.21 -2.69
C GLN A 10 -7.34 22.19 -3.56
N LYS A 11 -7.71 22.04 -4.86
CA LYS A 11 -6.99 21.17 -5.81
C LYS A 11 -5.55 21.63 -6.03
N SER A 12 -5.31 22.94 -6.10
CA SER A 12 -3.97 23.50 -6.31
C SER A 12 -3.08 23.35 -5.07
N ILE A 13 -3.63 23.54 -3.87
CA ILE A 13 -2.93 23.34 -2.60
C ILE A 13 -2.60 21.86 -2.38
N THR A 14 -3.54 20.95 -2.67
CA THR A 14 -3.32 19.51 -2.54
C THR A 14 -2.28 19.00 -3.53
N LYS A 15 -2.30 19.46 -4.80
CA LYS A 15 -1.30 19.11 -5.82
C LYS A 15 0.10 19.67 -5.50
N TYR A 16 0.18 20.87 -4.95
CA TYR A 16 1.46 21.45 -4.52
C TYR A 16 2.05 20.71 -3.32
N LYS A 17 1.23 20.35 -2.32
CA LYS A 17 1.71 19.59 -1.15
C LYS A 17 2.19 18.19 -1.50
N THR A 18 1.56 17.51 -2.46
CA THR A 18 2.04 16.20 -2.96
C THR A 18 3.28 16.32 -3.84
N SER A 19 3.37 17.35 -4.69
CA SER A 19 4.57 17.58 -5.51
C SER A 19 5.77 17.99 -4.67
N LYS A 20 5.59 18.85 -3.66
CA LYS A 20 6.65 19.29 -2.75
C LYS A 20 7.17 18.13 -1.91
N ALA A 21 6.27 17.36 -1.29
CA ALA A 21 6.66 16.17 -0.52
C ALA A 21 7.43 15.14 -1.37
N ARG A 22 7.07 14.95 -2.65
CA ARG A 22 7.83 14.09 -3.57
C ARG A 22 9.21 14.65 -3.91
N ASN A 23 9.32 15.96 -4.14
CA ASN A 23 10.61 16.58 -4.46
C ASN A 23 11.56 16.56 -3.26
N ASP A 24 11.04 16.83 -2.06
CA ASP A 24 11.80 16.77 -0.81
C ASP A 24 12.31 15.33 -0.53
N LEU A 25 11.46 14.33 -0.79
CA LEU A 25 11.83 12.91 -0.65
C LEU A 25 12.92 12.52 -1.67
N LYS A 26 12.77 12.92 -2.93
CA LYS A 26 13.77 12.66 -3.98
C LYS A 26 15.12 13.34 -3.68
N TYR A 27 15.09 14.55 -3.13
CA TYR A 27 16.31 15.26 -2.70
C TYR A 27 17.01 14.51 -1.56
N MET A 28 16.26 14.09 -0.53
CA MET A 28 16.80 13.31 0.59
C MET A 28 17.36 11.96 0.14
N GLU A 29 16.70 11.28 -0.80
CA GLU A 29 17.19 10.02 -1.38
C GLU A 29 18.49 10.21 -2.15
N GLY A 30 18.65 11.32 -2.88
CA GLY A 30 19.91 11.68 -3.53
C GLY A 30 21.03 11.95 -2.53
N LEU A 31 20.75 12.70 -1.45
CA LEU A 31 21.71 12.96 -0.38
C LEU A 31 22.16 11.67 0.32
N PHE A 32 21.21 10.77 0.59
CA PHE A 32 21.48 9.46 1.16
C PHE A 32 22.37 8.61 0.24
N ALA A 33 22.06 8.56 -1.06
CA ALA A 33 22.85 7.81 -2.03
C ALA A 33 24.29 8.33 -2.13
N SER A 34 24.47 9.66 -2.14
CA SER A 34 25.79 10.28 -2.14
C SER A 34 26.56 9.97 -0.86
N ALA A 35 25.94 10.15 0.32
CA ALA A 35 26.59 9.86 1.60
C ALA A 35 26.97 8.38 1.74
N LYS A 36 26.14 7.46 1.22
CA LYS A 36 26.45 6.04 1.18
C LYS A 36 27.67 5.75 0.30
N ALA A 37 27.72 6.35 -0.89
CA ALA A 37 28.84 6.18 -1.80
C ALA A 37 30.15 6.73 -1.20
N ASP A 38 30.09 7.88 -0.52
CA ASP A 38 31.24 8.47 0.17
C ASP A 38 31.74 7.58 1.31
N TYR A 39 30.82 7.04 2.13
CA TYR A 39 31.16 6.08 3.18
C TYR A 39 31.78 4.80 2.60
N GLU A 40 31.21 4.22 1.55
CA GLU A 40 31.77 3.02 0.92
C GLU A 40 33.16 3.27 0.35
N LYS A 41 33.41 4.45 -0.22
CA LYS A 41 34.72 4.85 -0.72
C LYS A 41 35.74 4.97 0.42
N ALA A 42 35.37 5.65 1.52
CA ALA A 42 36.24 5.78 2.70
C ALA A 42 36.54 4.41 3.33
N ARG A 43 35.53 3.55 3.47
CA ARG A 43 35.67 2.18 3.97
C ARG A 43 36.62 1.33 3.12
N ARG A 44 36.50 1.40 1.79
CA ARG A 44 37.40 0.68 0.87
C ARG A 44 38.83 1.21 0.97
N LYS A 45 39.01 2.53 1.11
CA LYS A 45 40.33 3.14 1.28
C LYS A 45 40.99 2.69 2.59
N TYR A 46 40.25 2.69 3.70
CA TYR A 46 40.72 2.18 4.99
C TYR A 46 41.09 0.70 4.89
N ALA A 47 40.21 -0.15 4.35
CA ALA A 47 40.48 -1.58 4.19
C ALA A 47 41.74 -1.84 3.34
N ALA A 48 41.84 -1.20 2.17
CA ALA A 48 43.01 -1.35 1.31
C ALA A 48 44.31 -0.88 1.98
N TYR A 49 44.25 0.16 2.80
CA TYR A 49 45.41 0.64 3.55
C TYR A 49 45.81 -0.33 4.66
N CYS A 50 44.84 -0.88 5.41
CA CYS A 50 45.09 -1.90 6.43
C CYS A 50 45.68 -3.18 5.84
N ASP A 51 45.13 -3.65 4.71
CA ASP A 51 45.60 -4.86 4.02
C ASP A 51 47.04 -4.67 3.50
N ALA A 52 47.37 -3.48 2.99
CA ALA A 52 48.71 -3.18 2.47
C ALA A 52 49.78 -3.00 3.55
N ASN A 53 49.39 -2.64 4.78
CA ASN A 53 50.31 -2.25 5.85
C ASN A 53 50.19 -3.13 7.10
N GLN A 54 49.71 -4.37 6.94
CA GLN A 54 49.35 -5.27 8.04
C GLN A 54 50.52 -5.61 9.00
N GLU A 55 51.76 -5.53 8.53
CA GLU A 55 52.99 -5.84 9.29
C GLU A 55 53.80 -4.58 9.69
N ALA A 56 53.31 -3.38 9.38
CA ALA A 56 54.05 -2.15 9.60
C ALA A 56 54.02 -1.73 11.08
N ILE A 57 55.19 -1.61 11.70
CA ILE A 57 55.36 -1.19 13.11
C ILE A 57 55.64 0.33 13.23
N LEU A 58 55.76 1.05 12.09
CA LEU A 58 56.06 2.47 12.10
C LEU A 58 54.87 3.29 12.63
N GLU A 59 55.14 4.20 13.57
CA GLU A 59 54.14 5.08 14.16
C GLU A 59 53.45 5.99 13.12
N SER A 60 54.17 6.39 12.06
CA SER A 60 53.59 7.16 10.95
C SER A 60 52.50 6.40 10.22
N ILE A 61 52.66 5.09 10.04
CA ILE A 61 51.67 4.23 9.38
C ILE A 61 50.44 4.07 10.27
N ARG A 62 50.64 3.92 11.58
CA ARG A 62 49.57 3.86 12.58
C ARG A 62 48.76 5.15 12.63
N SER A 63 49.43 6.31 12.63
CA SER A 63 48.76 7.61 12.61
C SER A 63 47.90 7.79 11.35
N GLU A 64 48.39 7.40 10.18
CA GLU A 64 47.61 7.48 8.94
C GLU A 64 46.44 6.49 8.92
N GLN A 65 46.62 5.28 9.47
CA GLN A 65 45.52 4.33 9.65
C GLN A 65 44.41 4.93 10.52
N GLU A 66 44.77 5.56 11.63
CA GLU A 66 43.83 6.23 12.54
C GLU A 66 43.14 7.41 11.86
N ASN A 67 43.85 8.19 11.03
CA ASN A 67 43.24 9.25 10.22
C ASN A 67 42.18 8.71 9.25
N LEU A 68 42.48 7.59 8.56
CA LEU A 68 41.55 6.95 7.64
C LEU A 68 40.35 6.32 8.36
N GLU A 69 40.56 5.77 9.55
CA GLU A 69 39.49 5.25 10.41
C GLU A 69 38.55 6.37 10.86
N ASN A 70 39.12 7.49 11.30
CA ASN A 70 38.37 8.67 11.72
C ASN A 70 37.55 9.27 10.56
N ASP A 71 38.12 9.37 9.36
CA ASP A 71 37.37 9.82 8.17
C ASP A 71 36.22 8.85 7.85
N MET A 72 36.48 7.54 7.84
CA MET A 72 35.43 6.53 7.64
C MET A 72 34.32 6.66 8.68
N GLN A 73 34.67 6.82 9.96
CA GLN A 73 33.73 6.96 11.06
C GLN A 73 32.90 8.24 10.94
N LEU A 74 33.53 9.35 10.53
CA LEU A 74 32.83 10.61 10.26
C LEU A 74 31.78 10.43 9.16
N LYS A 75 32.15 9.79 8.04
CA LYS A 75 31.20 9.50 6.93
C LYS A 75 30.09 8.56 7.37
N TYR A 76 30.39 7.55 8.19
CA TYR A 76 29.41 6.62 8.76
C TYR A 76 28.38 7.34 9.65
N ASN A 77 28.83 8.27 10.48
CA ASN A 77 27.95 9.06 11.34
C ASN A 77 26.99 9.93 10.52
N ILE A 78 27.50 10.61 9.48
CA ILE A 78 26.67 11.40 8.55
C ILE A 78 25.64 10.51 7.84
N TYR A 79 26.07 9.36 7.32
CA TYR A 79 25.18 8.39 6.67
C TYR A 79 24.05 7.95 7.61
N THR A 80 24.39 7.56 8.84
CA THR A 80 23.41 7.10 9.84
C THR A 80 22.43 8.20 10.22
N GLN A 81 22.90 9.44 10.37
CA GLN A 81 22.05 10.59 10.65
C GLN A 81 21.06 10.86 9.49
N LEU A 82 21.51 10.75 8.24
CA LEU A 82 20.65 10.89 7.07
C LEU A 82 19.60 9.77 6.97
N VAL A 83 19.97 8.53 7.31
CA VAL A 83 19.02 7.41 7.39
C VAL A 83 17.89 7.73 8.38
N GLN A 84 18.25 8.20 9.58
CA GLN A 84 17.27 8.57 10.60
C GLN A 84 16.35 9.70 10.14
N GLN A 85 16.91 10.74 9.51
CA GLN A 85 16.11 11.85 8.96
C GLN A 85 15.15 11.39 7.85
N LEU A 86 15.61 10.50 6.97
CA LEU A 86 14.80 9.93 5.90
C LEU A 86 13.68 9.05 6.47
N GLN A 87 13.97 8.23 7.48
CA GLN A 87 12.96 7.44 8.20
C GLN A 87 11.92 8.33 8.88
N MET A 88 12.34 9.40 9.57
CA MET A 88 11.41 10.37 10.17
C MET A 88 10.55 11.07 9.11
N ALA A 89 11.12 11.44 7.97
CA ALA A 89 10.38 12.05 6.86
C ALA A 89 9.35 11.07 6.26
N ARG A 90 9.73 9.79 6.10
CA ARG A 90 8.81 8.73 5.66
C ARG A 90 7.70 8.47 6.69
N ALA A 91 8.03 8.41 7.98
CA ALA A 91 7.07 8.25 9.06
C ALA A 91 6.05 9.40 9.08
N LYS A 92 6.50 10.66 8.97
CA LYS A 92 5.61 11.83 8.85
C LYS A 92 4.72 11.80 7.61
N LEU A 93 5.20 11.23 6.49
CA LEU A 93 4.39 11.01 5.31
C LEU A 93 3.31 9.95 5.58
N GLN A 94 3.66 8.84 6.26
CA GLN A 94 2.72 7.80 6.66
C GLN A 94 1.72 8.24 7.74
N GLU A 95 2.10 9.13 8.66
CA GLU A 95 1.17 9.70 9.63
C GLU A 95 0.15 10.62 8.95
N LYS A 96 0.59 11.45 8.00
CA LYS A 96 -0.29 12.35 7.23
C LYS A 96 -1.11 11.63 6.17
N VAL A 97 -0.60 10.53 5.65
CA VAL A 97 -1.32 9.63 4.76
C VAL A 97 -1.68 8.45 5.64
N PRO A 98 -2.70 8.58 6.55
CA PRO A 98 -3.18 7.42 7.25
C PRO A 98 -3.45 6.40 6.16
N ALA A 99 -2.98 5.17 6.36
CA ALA A 99 -3.21 4.12 5.42
C ALA A 99 -4.67 4.25 4.96
N PHE A 100 -4.84 4.65 3.71
CA PHE A 100 -5.95 4.22 2.90
C PHE A 100 -5.74 2.69 2.72
N THR A 101 -5.60 1.93 3.82
CA THR A 101 -6.56 0.87 4.10
C THR A 101 -7.86 1.47 3.66
N VAL A 102 -8.29 1.00 2.52
CA VAL A 102 -9.59 1.29 1.98
C VAL A 102 -10.55 0.80 3.07
N VAL A 103 -10.81 1.63 4.08
CA VAL A 103 -12.18 1.77 4.56
C VAL A 103 -12.85 2.15 3.27
N GLN A 104 -13.37 1.13 2.56
CA GLN A 104 -14.30 1.32 1.47
C GLN A 104 -15.23 2.37 2.02
N SER A 105 -15.07 3.62 1.57
CA SER A 105 -15.82 4.74 2.10
C SER A 105 -17.23 4.28 1.94
N ALA A 106 -17.91 3.91 3.04
CA ALA A 106 -18.99 2.94 3.03
C ALA A 106 -19.84 3.27 1.83
N SER A 107 -19.63 2.51 0.74
CA SER A 107 -20.15 2.91 -0.55
C SER A 107 -21.59 2.59 -0.32
N VAL A 108 -22.38 3.61 0.07
CA VAL A 108 -23.79 3.48 0.39
C VAL A 108 -24.32 2.60 -0.71
N PRO A 109 -24.73 1.34 -0.43
CA PRO A 109 -24.98 0.41 -1.51
C PRO A 109 -26.18 0.94 -2.28
N ILE A 110 -25.96 1.67 -3.37
CA ILE A 110 -27.02 2.12 -4.28
C ILE A 110 -27.44 0.94 -5.19
N LYS A 111 -27.27 -0.28 -4.69
CA LYS A 111 -27.86 -1.47 -5.25
C LYS A 111 -28.80 -2.01 -4.21
N HIS A 112 -30.08 -1.66 -4.38
CA HIS A 112 -31.18 -2.35 -3.74
C HIS A 112 -30.92 -3.85 -3.86
N SER A 113 -30.80 -4.55 -2.73
CA SER A 113 -31.01 -6.00 -2.67
C SER A 113 -32.51 -6.25 -2.81
N ASN A 114 -33.08 -5.86 -3.96
CA ASN A 114 -34.39 -6.33 -4.35
C ASN A 114 -34.16 -7.74 -4.87
N THR A 115 -34.60 -8.73 -4.12
CA THR A 115 -34.89 -10.05 -4.68
C THR A 115 -35.65 -9.82 -5.99
N PRO A 116 -35.15 -10.30 -7.14
CA PRO A 116 -35.77 -9.97 -8.41
C PRO A 116 -37.22 -10.42 -8.34
N LYS A 117 -38.18 -9.51 -8.59
CA LYS A 117 -39.63 -9.81 -8.54
C LYS A 117 -39.99 -11.06 -9.38
N ILE A 118 -39.18 -11.33 -10.39
CA ILE A 118 -39.20 -12.52 -11.24
C ILE A 118 -38.98 -13.83 -10.46
N TYR A 119 -38.09 -13.85 -9.47
CA TYR A 119 -37.83 -15.05 -8.65
C TYR A 119 -39.04 -15.42 -7.79
N ILE A 120 -39.68 -14.43 -7.16
CA ILE A 120 -40.90 -14.66 -6.38
C ILE A 120 -42.02 -15.18 -7.30
N LEU A 121 -42.20 -14.55 -8.47
CA LEU A 121 -43.21 -15.00 -9.43
C LEU A 121 -42.95 -16.42 -9.93
N ALA A 122 -41.69 -16.79 -10.22
CA ALA A 122 -41.32 -18.13 -10.66
C ALA A 122 -41.64 -19.20 -9.60
N VAL A 123 -41.35 -18.92 -8.32
CA VAL A 123 -41.65 -19.85 -7.22
C VAL A 123 -43.16 -20.06 -7.06
N PHE A 124 -43.96 -18.99 -7.10
CA PHE A 124 -45.42 -19.12 -6.99
C PHE A 124 -46.05 -19.87 -8.17
N LEU A 125 -45.57 -19.62 -9.39
CA LEU A 125 -46.01 -20.38 -10.57
C LEU A 125 -45.71 -21.87 -10.43
N PHE A 126 -44.51 -22.21 -9.95
CA PHE A 126 -44.09 -23.60 -9.80
C PHE A 126 -44.93 -24.34 -8.75
N ILE A 127 -45.17 -23.70 -7.59
CA ILE A 127 -46.02 -24.28 -6.53
C ILE A 127 -47.46 -24.45 -7.02
N GLY A 128 -48.03 -23.44 -7.69
CA GLY A 128 -49.39 -23.51 -8.23
C GLY A 128 -49.56 -24.64 -9.26
N TRP A 129 -48.57 -24.87 -10.11
CA TRP A 129 -48.59 -25.96 -11.08
C TRP A 129 -48.57 -27.34 -10.42
N ILE A 130 -47.78 -27.53 -9.36
CA ILE A 130 -47.74 -28.79 -8.59
C ILE A 130 -49.09 -29.04 -7.90
N ILE A 131 -49.72 -28.01 -7.32
CA ILE A 131 -51.02 -28.15 -6.65
C ILE A 131 -52.12 -28.49 -7.68
N CYS A 132 -52.16 -27.79 -8.82
CA CYS A 132 -53.15 -28.07 -9.86
C CYS A 132 -52.98 -29.47 -10.46
N SER A 133 -51.76 -29.89 -10.75
CA SER A 133 -51.49 -31.23 -11.30
C SER A 133 -51.88 -32.34 -10.31
N THR A 134 -51.54 -32.19 -9.03
CA THR A 134 -51.91 -33.17 -8.00
C THR A 134 -53.42 -33.26 -7.79
N LEU A 135 -54.15 -32.14 -7.77
CA LEU A 135 -55.61 -32.13 -7.68
C LEU A 135 -56.29 -32.74 -8.91
N LEU A 136 -55.79 -32.47 -10.12
CA LEU A 136 -56.29 -33.11 -11.33
C LEU A 136 -56.12 -34.62 -11.29
N ILE A 137 -54.95 -35.12 -10.89
CA ILE A 137 -54.69 -36.56 -10.77
C ILE A 137 -55.65 -37.20 -9.76
N ILE A 138 -55.87 -36.57 -8.59
CA ILE A 138 -56.79 -37.09 -7.56
C ILE A 138 -58.24 -37.10 -8.08
N LYS A 139 -58.66 -36.06 -8.80
CA LYS A 139 -60.02 -35.96 -9.37
C LYS A 139 -60.25 -37.02 -10.45
N TYR A 140 -59.32 -37.19 -11.38
CA TYR A 140 -59.43 -38.20 -12.45
C TYR A 140 -59.21 -39.64 -11.96
N ARG A 141 -58.55 -39.85 -10.81
CA ARG A 141 -58.46 -41.18 -10.20
C ARG A 141 -59.84 -41.74 -9.79
N LYS A 142 -60.80 -40.88 -9.44
CA LYS A 142 -62.17 -41.30 -9.08
C LYS A 142 -62.99 -41.71 -10.31
N GLU A 143 -62.78 -41.10 -11.47
CA GLU A 143 -63.49 -41.48 -12.70
C GLU A 143 -62.88 -42.73 -13.37
N ILE A 144 -61.56 -42.91 -13.31
CA ILE A 144 -60.89 -44.10 -13.89
C ILE A 144 -61.26 -45.40 -13.13
N LEU A 145 -61.59 -45.32 -11.83
CA LEU A 145 -62.02 -46.48 -11.03
C LEU A 145 -63.48 -46.89 -11.25
N ILE A 146 -64.34 -46.02 -11.79
CA ILE A 146 -65.76 -46.32 -12.07
C ILE A 146 -65.94 -46.93 -13.47
N ILE A 147 -65.04 -46.63 -14.41
CA ILE A 147 -65.07 -47.21 -15.77
C ILE A 147 -64.46 -48.64 -15.82
N ARG A 148 -63.81 -49.09 -14.73
CA ARG A 148 -63.14 -50.40 -14.65
C ARG A 148 -63.73 -51.34 -13.57
N SER A 149 -64.99 -51.15 -13.19
CA SER A 149 -65.80 -52.07 -12.37
C SER A 149 -67.08 -52.44 -13.08
#